data_AF-A0A1V2BA45-F1
#
_entry.id   AF-A0A1V2BA45-F1
#
_cell.length_a   1.000
_cell.length_b   1.000
_cell.length_c   1.000
_cell.angle_alpha   90.00
_cell.angle_beta   90.00
_cell.angle_gamma   90.00
#
_symmetry.space_group_name_H-M   'P 1'
#
loop_
_entity.id
_entity.type
_entity.pdbx_description
1 polymer ?
#
loop_
_entity_poly.entity_id
_entity_poly.type
_entity_poly.pdbx_seq_one_letter_code
_entity_poly.pdbx_strand_id
1 'polypeptide(L)'
;MYKNKEVPDPISFWKKYSLLNSSKFFEKGSKDEKTYCRFCKKSPGETTFNEITHLLPELLGRNQIYTSQECDKCNHVFSDYESHLATFVRPFLTMLGIQGKRGVPIFQSRSDGRNQDLVTKVLYSEGKRSVFAGKDSDVKIDYDNHQLSILFRHPPFVPLKIYKALVKIGMSLMPVEFDVYCNHIYKWLLSAEDNIDFINYGFMTTLNGVYWREPGADLYQANHIYTKKEAFPEYTLVLRFANQVFQIYLPFTDLRKSGHKPHSTLMIELLPAVVYNIFKSNQQTYTIKPFEFGRDYKVLQNRRLDFSFGGIEYPLP
;
A
#
# COMPACT_ATOMS: atom_id res chain seq x y z
N MET A 1 -24.20 -17.69 -25.68
CA MET A 1 -22.89 -18.36 -25.59
C MET A 1 -21.97 -17.49 -24.75
N TYR A 2 -21.82 -17.81 -23.47
CA TYR A 2 -20.76 -17.22 -22.65
C TYR A 2 -19.44 -17.73 -23.22
N LYS A 3 -18.63 -16.84 -23.82
CA LYS A 3 -17.24 -17.18 -24.15
C LYS A 3 -16.61 -17.75 -22.89
N ASN A 4 -15.99 -18.93 -23.00
CA ASN A 4 -15.21 -19.55 -21.95
C ASN A 4 -14.39 -18.45 -21.26
N LYS A 5 -14.70 -18.16 -19.98
CA LYS A 5 -13.84 -17.31 -19.17
C LYS A 5 -12.51 -18.05 -19.10
N GLU A 6 -11.54 -17.63 -19.89
CA GLU A 6 -10.17 -18.12 -19.76
C GLU A 6 -9.78 -17.94 -18.30
N VAL A 7 -9.50 -19.06 -17.63
CA VAL A 7 -8.95 -19.03 -16.28
C VAL A 7 -7.58 -18.37 -16.43
N PRO A 8 -7.31 -17.24 -15.77
CA PRO A 8 -6.02 -16.57 -15.89
C PRO A 8 -4.91 -17.54 -15.48
N ASP A 9 -3.86 -17.64 -16.30
CA ASP A 9 -2.70 -18.46 -15.99
C ASP A 9 -2.11 -18.04 -14.63
N PRO A 10 -2.09 -18.92 -13.61
CA PRO A 10 -1.68 -18.56 -12.25
C PRO A 10 -0.21 -18.16 -12.15
N ILE A 11 0.61 -18.44 -13.17
CA ILE A 11 2.01 -18.03 -13.24
C ILE A 11 2.29 -16.94 -14.29
N SER A 12 1.24 -16.37 -14.92
CA SER A 12 1.33 -15.34 -15.97
C SER A 12 2.26 -14.19 -15.60
N PHE A 13 2.07 -13.60 -14.42
CA PHE A 13 2.92 -12.49 -13.97
C PHE A 13 4.40 -12.89 -13.88
N TRP A 14 4.74 -14.11 -13.45
CA TRP A 14 6.13 -14.56 -13.25
C TRP A 14 6.83 -14.82 -14.58
N LYS A 15 6.06 -15.04 -15.65
CA LYS A 15 6.58 -15.07 -17.02
C LYS A 15 6.94 -13.67 -17.52
N LYS A 16 6.30 -12.63 -16.99
CA LYS A 16 6.41 -11.24 -17.45
C LYS A 16 7.32 -10.39 -16.57
N TYR A 17 7.43 -10.71 -15.29
CA TYR A 17 8.17 -9.95 -14.30
C TYR A 17 9.08 -10.86 -13.46
N SER A 18 10.28 -10.36 -13.17
CA SER A 18 11.24 -10.98 -12.26
C SER A 18 11.39 -10.16 -10.99
N LEU A 19 11.60 -10.82 -9.85
CA LEU A 19 11.86 -10.14 -8.58
C LEU A 19 13.20 -9.39 -8.69
N LEU A 20 13.15 -8.08 -8.52
CA LEU A 20 14.34 -7.23 -8.52
C LEU A 20 14.90 -7.09 -7.11
N ASN A 21 14.04 -6.80 -6.13
CA ASN A 21 14.43 -6.68 -4.73
C ASN A 21 13.25 -6.95 -3.80
N SER A 22 13.52 -7.31 -2.54
CA SER A 22 12.52 -7.58 -1.52
C SER A 22 12.92 -6.98 -0.19
N SER A 23 11.95 -6.43 0.53
CA SER A 23 12.13 -5.97 1.91
C SER A 23 12.59 -7.09 2.85
N LYS A 24 12.42 -8.37 2.46
CA LYS A 24 12.92 -9.53 3.22
C LYS A 24 14.44 -9.63 3.27
N PHE A 25 15.14 -9.06 2.29
CA PHE A 25 16.60 -9.12 2.19
C PHE A 25 17.31 -7.94 2.84
N PHE A 26 16.55 -6.95 3.34
CA PHE A 26 17.13 -5.81 4.04
C PHE A 26 17.48 -6.23 5.47
N GLU A 27 18.73 -5.98 5.85
CA GLU A 27 19.18 -6.27 7.22
C GLU A 27 18.43 -5.39 8.22
N LYS A 28 17.85 -6.04 9.23
CA LYS A 28 17.22 -5.33 10.35
C LYS A 28 18.32 -4.69 11.19
N GLY A 29 18.41 -3.36 11.15
CA GLY A 29 19.28 -2.59 12.05
C GLY A 29 20.71 -2.33 11.57
N SER A 30 21.05 -2.61 10.30
CA SER A 30 22.32 -2.13 9.74
C SER A 30 22.26 -0.62 9.53
N LYS A 31 23.28 0.09 10.01
CA LYS A 31 23.50 1.51 9.73
C LYS A 31 24.59 1.58 8.68
N ASP A 32 24.23 1.55 7.40
CA ASP A 32 25.22 1.79 6.35
C ASP A 32 25.78 3.21 6.49
N GLU A 33 27.03 3.40 6.07
CA GLU A 33 27.63 4.73 6.01
C GLU A 33 26.80 5.66 5.11
N LYS A 34 26.45 6.81 5.67
CA LYS A 34 25.59 7.80 5.03
C LYS A 34 26.44 8.67 4.12
N THR A 35 26.53 8.30 2.85
CA THR A 35 27.34 9.03 1.86
C THR A 35 26.57 10.21 1.24
N TYR A 36 25.27 10.04 0.97
CA TYR A 36 24.36 11.09 0.50
C TYR A 36 22.90 10.65 0.69
N CYS A 37 21.97 11.61 0.66
CA CYS A 37 20.55 11.30 0.64
C CYS A 37 20.14 10.91 -0.78
N ARG A 38 19.60 9.70 -0.92
CA ARG A 38 19.17 9.15 -2.21
C ARG A 38 18.11 10.01 -2.92
N PHE A 39 17.23 10.66 -2.16
CA PHE A 39 16.11 11.42 -2.72
C PHE A 39 16.51 12.83 -3.15
N CYS A 40 17.18 13.60 -2.29
CA CYS A 40 17.55 14.99 -2.61
C CYS A 40 19.00 15.14 -3.11
N LYS A 41 19.76 14.04 -3.16
CA LYS A 41 21.17 13.97 -3.59
C LYS A 41 22.16 14.80 -2.78
N LYS A 42 21.75 15.31 -1.61
CA LYS A 42 22.58 16.10 -0.69
C LYS A 42 23.49 15.23 0.17
N SER A 43 24.72 15.69 0.37
CA SER A 43 25.72 15.05 1.24
C SER A 43 25.47 15.35 2.74
N PRO A 44 26.14 14.65 3.68
CA PRO A 44 26.09 14.97 5.12
C PRO A 44 26.52 16.40 5.48
N GLY A 45 27.24 17.11 4.62
CA GLY A 45 27.57 18.53 4.81
C GLY A 45 26.41 19.48 4.50
N GLU A 46 25.38 19.02 3.78
CA GLU A 46 24.27 19.85 3.27
C GLU A 46 22.92 19.49 3.91
N THR A 47 22.84 18.34 4.58
CA THR A 47 21.63 17.82 5.23
C THR A 47 21.98 16.96 6.45
N THR A 48 21.00 16.69 7.30
CA THR A 48 21.16 15.89 8.52
C THR A 48 20.49 14.53 8.39
N PHE A 49 20.99 13.56 9.15
CA PHE A 49 20.47 12.20 9.19
C PHE A 49 20.36 11.73 10.64
N ASN A 50 19.74 12.56 11.48
CA ASN A 50 19.59 12.29 12.90
C ASN A 50 18.42 11.33 13.17
N GLU A 51 17.47 11.23 12.24
CA GLU A 51 16.29 10.39 12.37
C GLU A 51 16.54 8.96 11.88
N ILE A 52 15.77 8.03 12.45
CA ILE A 52 15.72 6.64 11.98
C ILE A 52 14.64 6.58 10.90
N THR A 53 15.08 6.46 9.65
CA THR A 53 14.19 6.36 8.50
C THR A 53 13.85 4.92 8.18
N HIS A 54 12.58 4.66 7.89
CA HIS A 54 12.06 3.32 7.61
C HIS A 54 11.89 3.12 6.11
N LEU A 55 12.28 1.94 5.61
CA LEU A 55 11.96 1.51 4.25
C LEU A 55 10.45 1.24 4.14
N LEU A 56 9.90 0.48 5.09
CA LEU A 56 8.47 0.26 5.23
C LEU A 56 7.91 1.10 6.38
N PRO A 57 6.93 1.98 6.12
CA PRO A 57 6.30 2.77 7.17
C PRO A 57 5.76 1.90 8.31
N GLU A 58 6.11 2.22 9.57
CA GLU A 58 5.61 1.48 10.75
C GLU A 58 4.07 1.53 10.88
N LEU A 59 3.44 2.49 10.20
CA LEU A 59 1.98 2.59 10.10
C LEU A 59 1.34 1.38 9.43
N LEU A 60 2.06 0.59 8.63
CA LEU A 60 1.56 -0.62 7.97
C LEU A 60 1.60 -1.87 8.87
N GLY A 61 2.16 -1.72 10.07
CA GLY A 61 2.47 -2.79 11.00
C GLY A 61 3.92 -2.69 11.47
N ARG A 62 4.17 -3.19 12.68
CA ARG A 62 5.49 -3.18 13.32
C ARG A 62 6.48 -3.90 12.41
N ASN A 63 7.56 -3.20 12.08
CA ASN A 63 8.67 -3.72 11.30
C ASN A 63 9.96 -3.04 11.77
N GLN A 64 11.11 -3.62 11.43
CA GLN A 64 12.44 -3.10 11.78
C GLN A 64 13.28 -2.94 10.51
N ILE A 65 12.64 -2.57 9.41
CA ILE A 65 13.29 -2.44 8.10
C ILE A 65 13.67 -0.97 7.92
N TYR A 66 14.88 -0.64 8.34
CA TYR A 66 15.42 0.71 8.29
C TYR A 66 16.19 0.95 6.99
N THR A 67 16.42 2.22 6.67
CA THR A 67 17.28 2.64 5.58
C THR A 67 18.09 3.85 6.00
N SER A 68 19.33 3.97 5.54
CA SER A 68 20.19 5.16 5.74
C SER A 68 20.15 6.11 4.54
N GLN A 69 19.33 5.78 3.52
CA GLN A 69 19.30 6.47 2.22
C GLN A 69 18.46 7.76 2.24
N GLU A 70 17.91 8.15 3.38
CA GLU A 70 16.94 9.22 3.53
C GLU A 70 17.40 10.20 4.62
N CYS A 71 17.45 11.49 4.28
CA CYS A 71 17.78 12.54 5.25
C CYS A 71 16.55 13.07 5.97
N ASP A 72 16.74 13.75 7.09
CA ASP A 72 15.67 14.26 7.95
C ASP A 72 14.68 15.17 7.17
N LYS A 73 15.18 15.99 6.24
CA LYS A 73 14.34 16.87 5.40
C LYS A 73 13.42 16.08 4.47
N CYS A 74 13.93 15.03 3.83
CA CYS A 74 13.12 14.17 2.97
C CYS A 74 12.14 13.34 3.81
N ASN A 75 12.57 12.87 4.98
CA ASN A 75 11.71 12.13 5.91
C ASN A 75 10.53 12.96 6.38
N HIS A 76 10.71 14.25 6.63
CA HIS A 76 9.60 15.15 6.95
C HIS A 76 8.59 15.27 5.80
N VAL A 77 9.05 15.34 4.54
CA VAL A 77 8.17 15.36 3.35
C VAL A 77 7.39 14.05 3.24
N PHE A 78 8.07 12.91 3.35
CA PHE A 78 7.43 11.61 3.21
C PHE A 78 6.53 11.25 4.39
N SER A 79 6.80 11.79 5.58
CA SER A 79 5.92 11.66 6.75
C SER A 79 4.52 12.25 6.51
N ASP A 80 4.41 13.35 5.75
CA ASP A 80 3.09 13.86 5.32
C ASP A 80 2.39 12.84 4.42
N TYR A 81 3.07 12.30 3.40
CA TYR A 81 2.49 11.30 2.49
C TYR A 81 2.04 10.04 3.24
N GLU A 82 2.89 9.54 4.13
CA GLU A 82 2.62 8.41 5.00
C GLU A 82 1.40 8.64 5.89
N SER A 83 1.12 9.87 6.33
CA SER A 83 -0.09 10.17 7.12
C SER A 83 -1.40 9.94 6.35
N HIS A 84 -1.41 10.19 5.02
CA HIS A 84 -2.56 9.90 4.15
C HIS A 84 -2.69 8.39 3.96
N LEU A 85 -1.58 7.69 3.74
CA LEU A 85 -1.56 6.23 3.68
C LEU A 85 -2.05 5.60 4.99
N ALA A 86 -1.63 6.13 6.15
CA ALA A 86 -2.09 5.69 7.47
C ALA A 86 -3.60 5.80 7.61
N THR A 87 -4.20 6.89 7.13
CA THR A 87 -5.66 7.09 7.13
C THR A 87 -6.38 6.05 6.26
N PHE A 88 -5.77 5.70 5.12
CA PHE A 88 -6.32 4.72 4.18
C PHE A 88 -6.26 3.27 4.69
N VAL A 89 -5.13 2.85 5.29
CA VAL A 89 -4.94 1.44 5.70
C VAL A 89 -5.53 1.11 7.06
N ARG A 90 -5.82 2.12 7.89
CA ARG A 90 -6.20 1.96 9.30
C ARG A 90 -7.31 0.94 9.56
N PRO A 91 -8.44 0.91 8.82
CA PRO A 91 -9.49 -0.09 9.07
C PRO A 91 -8.99 -1.52 9.07
N PHE A 92 -8.10 -1.88 8.15
CA PHE A 92 -7.58 -3.23 8.05
C PHE A 92 -6.71 -3.61 9.25
N LEU A 93 -5.87 -2.68 9.69
CA LEU A 93 -4.97 -2.88 10.82
C LEU A 93 -5.74 -3.00 12.13
N THR A 94 -6.68 -2.09 12.37
CA THR A 94 -7.55 -2.12 13.55
C THR A 94 -8.34 -3.42 13.61
N MET A 95 -8.98 -3.80 12.50
CA MET A 95 -9.83 -5.00 12.48
C MET A 95 -9.05 -6.30 12.61
N LEU A 96 -7.80 -6.36 12.17
CA LEU A 96 -6.99 -7.57 12.29
C LEU A 96 -6.04 -7.55 13.50
N GLY A 97 -6.13 -6.52 14.35
CA GLY A 97 -5.28 -6.43 15.55
C GLY A 97 -3.79 -6.25 15.22
N ILE A 98 -3.48 -5.64 14.08
CA ILE A 98 -2.10 -5.47 13.62
C ILE A 98 -1.44 -4.37 14.45
N GLN A 99 -0.38 -4.73 15.16
CA GLN A 99 0.36 -3.81 16.01
C GLN A 99 1.23 -2.87 15.16
N GLY A 100 1.16 -1.58 15.41
CA GLY A 100 2.17 -0.60 14.99
C GLY A 100 3.10 -0.23 16.14
N LYS A 101 3.81 0.90 16.01
CA LYS A 101 4.76 1.41 17.03
C LYS A 101 4.13 1.64 18.41
N ARG A 102 2.90 2.14 18.45
CA ARG A 102 2.16 2.52 19.67
C ARG A 102 0.99 1.58 19.98
N GLY A 103 1.11 0.31 19.59
CA GLY A 103 0.03 -0.67 19.68
C GLY A 103 -0.86 -0.71 18.44
N VAL A 104 -2.04 -1.34 18.55
CA VAL A 104 -3.00 -1.44 17.45
C VAL A 104 -3.65 -0.07 17.22
N PRO A 105 -3.68 0.46 15.99
CA PRO A 105 -4.27 1.77 15.74
C PRO A 105 -5.77 1.75 16.00
N ILE A 106 -6.28 2.78 16.69
CA ILE A 106 -7.71 3.01 16.85
C ILE A 106 -8.25 3.67 15.59
N PHE A 107 -9.31 3.09 15.02
CA PHE A 107 -10.06 3.74 13.96
C PHE A 107 -11.08 4.73 14.56
N GLN A 108 -11.11 5.93 14.00
CA GLN A 108 -12.14 6.94 14.26
C GLN A 108 -12.65 7.42 12.92
N SER A 109 -13.97 7.35 12.74
CA SER A 109 -14.61 7.90 11.54
C SER A 109 -14.53 9.42 11.51
N ARG A 110 -14.73 10.01 10.32
CA ARG A 110 -14.90 11.46 10.21
C ARG A 110 -16.16 11.90 11.00
N SER A 111 -16.08 13.08 11.61
CA SER A 111 -17.25 13.72 12.20
C SER A 111 -18.15 14.29 11.12
N ASP A 112 -19.45 14.27 11.37
CA ASP A 112 -20.44 14.94 10.53
C ASP A 112 -20.84 16.25 11.21
N GLY A 113 -20.59 17.38 10.55
CA GLY A 113 -20.87 18.71 11.12
C GLY A 113 -20.06 19.04 12.39
N ARG A 114 -18.88 18.42 12.57
CA ARG A 114 -18.04 18.52 13.79
C ARG A 114 -18.68 17.94 15.06
N ASN A 115 -19.79 17.21 14.95
CA ASN A 115 -20.37 16.51 16.08
C ASN A 115 -19.55 15.25 16.41
N GLN A 116 -18.97 15.22 17.62
CA GLN A 116 -18.13 14.11 18.10
C GLN A 116 -18.95 12.88 18.51
N ASP A 117 -20.22 13.06 18.85
CA ASP A 117 -21.12 11.96 19.23
C ASP A 117 -21.44 11.07 18.04
N LEU A 118 -21.35 11.61 16.82
CA LEU A 118 -21.56 10.89 15.57
C LEU A 118 -20.31 10.16 15.06
N VAL A 119 -19.23 10.11 15.84
CA VAL A 119 -17.99 9.42 15.47
C VAL A 119 -18.06 7.97 15.90
N THR A 120 -18.18 7.07 14.92
CA THR A 120 -17.94 5.65 15.11
C THR A 120 -16.46 5.39 15.39
N LYS A 121 -16.17 4.63 16.46
CA LYS A 121 -14.83 4.21 16.86
C LYS A 121 -14.72 2.69 16.86
N VAL A 122 -13.59 2.18 16.39
CA VAL A 122 -13.27 0.75 16.46
C VAL A 122 -11.93 0.57 17.16
N LEU A 123 -11.92 -0.29 18.16
CA LEU A 123 -10.76 -0.61 18.97
C LEU A 123 -10.51 -2.12 18.94
N TYR A 124 -9.26 -2.49 19.16
CA TYR A 124 -8.83 -3.86 19.36
C TYR A 124 -8.05 -3.93 20.66
N SER A 125 -8.46 -4.80 21.56
CA SER A 125 -7.78 -5.06 22.82
C SER A 125 -7.93 -6.53 23.19
N GLU A 126 -6.84 -7.18 23.59
CA GLU A 126 -6.85 -8.56 24.13
C GLU A 126 -7.60 -9.59 23.26
N GLY A 127 -7.51 -9.48 21.93
CA GLY A 127 -8.19 -10.38 21.00
C GLY A 127 -9.66 -10.03 20.74
N LYS A 128 -10.23 -9.07 21.48
CA LYS A 128 -11.59 -8.57 21.31
C LYS A 128 -11.61 -7.28 20.49
N ARG A 129 -12.72 -7.08 19.77
CA ARG A 129 -13.00 -5.88 18.97
C ARG A 129 -14.18 -5.15 19.60
N SER A 130 -13.99 -3.89 19.92
CA SER A 130 -15.04 -3.03 20.44
C SER A 130 -15.43 -2.02 19.39
N VAL A 131 -16.72 -2.00 19.04
CA VAL A 131 -17.28 -1.06 18.06
C VAL A 131 -18.24 -0.13 18.81
N PHE A 132 -17.89 1.15 18.83
CA PHE A 132 -18.75 2.21 19.38
C PHE A 132 -19.39 2.91 18.19
N ALA A 133 -20.64 2.57 17.88
CA ALA A 133 -21.36 3.16 16.77
C ALA A 133 -21.80 4.58 17.14
N GLY A 134 -21.21 5.59 16.51
CA GLY A 134 -21.71 6.97 16.61
C GLY A 134 -22.92 7.21 15.70
N LYS A 135 -23.13 6.31 14.73
CA LYS A 135 -24.31 6.27 13.87
C LYS A 135 -24.79 4.84 13.70
N ASP A 136 -26.08 4.62 13.87
CA ASP A 136 -26.70 3.31 13.65
C ASP A 136 -26.46 2.79 12.23
N SER A 137 -26.45 3.70 11.24
CA SER A 137 -26.16 3.36 9.84
C SER A 137 -24.74 2.84 9.59
N ASP A 138 -23.81 3.07 10.52
CA ASP A 138 -22.43 2.63 10.36
C ASP A 138 -22.23 1.15 10.72
N VAL A 139 -23.17 0.52 11.44
CA VAL A 139 -23.03 -0.86 11.90
C VAL A 139 -24.30 -1.64 11.55
N LYS A 140 -24.15 -2.77 10.87
CA LYS A 140 -25.22 -3.72 10.62
C LYS A 140 -24.81 -5.09 11.13
N ILE A 141 -25.71 -5.75 11.84
CA ILE A 141 -25.50 -7.09 12.39
C ILE A 141 -26.58 -8.00 11.81
N ASP A 142 -26.14 -9.07 11.18
CA ASP A 142 -26.97 -10.16 10.67
C ASP A 142 -26.68 -11.37 11.56
N TYR A 143 -27.63 -11.67 12.45
CA TYR A 143 -27.48 -12.74 13.44
C TYR A 143 -27.61 -14.12 12.80
N ASP A 144 -28.48 -14.26 11.80
CA ASP A 144 -28.76 -15.53 11.14
C ASP A 144 -27.52 -16.02 10.37
N ASN A 145 -26.81 -15.08 9.73
CA ASN A 145 -25.59 -15.36 8.99
C ASN A 145 -24.29 -15.11 9.78
N HIS A 146 -24.40 -14.78 11.07
CA HIS A 146 -23.27 -14.41 11.93
C HIS A 146 -22.33 -13.38 11.30
N GLN A 147 -22.89 -12.36 10.66
CA GLN A 147 -22.16 -11.33 9.91
C GLN A 147 -22.29 -9.95 10.57
N LEU A 148 -21.15 -9.31 10.82
CA LEU A 148 -21.03 -7.91 11.23
C LEU A 148 -20.49 -7.10 10.06
N SER A 149 -21.26 -6.11 9.61
CA SER A 149 -20.85 -5.13 8.61
C SER A 149 -20.58 -3.79 9.27
N ILE A 150 -19.40 -3.23 9.04
CA ILE A 150 -19.02 -1.91 9.54
C ILE A 150 -18.72 -0.99 8.35
N LEU A 151 -19.33 0.20 8.34
CA LEU A 151 -19.05 1.28 7.40
C LEU A 151 -17.96 2.19 7.97
N PHE A 152 -16.74 2.02 7.49
CA PHE A 152 -15.61 2.88 7.79
C PHE A 152 -15.71 4.17 6.97
N ARG A 153 -16.25 5.24 7.56
CA ARG A 153 -16.23 6.60 7.00
C ARG A 153 -14.85 7.21 7.27
N HIS A 154 -13.92 7.07 6.34
CA HIS A 154 -12.55 7.56 6.53
C HIS A 154 -12.53 9.08 6.77
N PRO A 155 -11.61 9.55 7.65
CA PRO A 155 -11.15 10.94 7.60
C PRO A 155 -10.65 11.30 6.19
N PRO A 156 -10.71 12.59 5.79
CA PRO A 156 -10.23 13.02 4.49
C PRO A 156 -8.75 12.69 4.28
N PHE A 157 -8.39 12.20 3.10
CA PHE A 157 -7.00 11.96 2.69
C PHE A 157 -6.82 12.34 1.21
N VAL A 158 -5.56 12.51 0.78
CA VAL A 158 -5.21 12.83 -0.62
C VAL A 158 -4.68 11.58 -1.33
N PRO A 159 -5.40 11.04 -2.34
CA PRO A 159 -4.97 9.84 -3.06
C PRO A 159 -3.55 9.93 -3.64
N LEU A 160 -3.17 11.05 -4.24
CA LEU A 160 -1.84 11.20 -4.84
C LEU A 160 -0.72 11.10 -3.80
N LYS A 161 -0.95 11.59 -2.59
CA LYS A 161 0.00 11.45 -1.47
C LYS A 161 0.16 9.99 -1.03
N ILE A 162 -0.91 9.20 -1.08
CA ILE A 162 -0.81 7.74 -0.86
C ILE A 162 0.08 7.10 -1.92
N TYR A 163 -0.11 7.46 -3.20
CA TYR A 163 0.72 6.95 -4.27
C TYR A 163 2.18 7.39 -4.15
N LYS A 164 2.46 8.65 -3.80
CA LYS A 164 3.82 9.12 -3.50
C LYS A 164 4.47 8.32 -2.36
N ALA A 165 3.73 8.00 -1.28
CA ALA A 165 4.23 7.13 -0.21
C ALA A 165 4.57 5.72 -0.70
N LEU A 166 3.75 5.14 -1.57
CA LEU A 166 4.00 3.82 -2.16
C LEU A 166 5.19 3.85 -3.14
N VAL A 167 5.27 4.86 -4.00
CA VAL A 167 6.42 5.05 -4.91
C VAL A 167 7.70 5.24 -4.12
N LYS A 168 7.68 5.97 -2.99
CA LYS A 168 8.83 6.08 -2.08
C LYS A 168 9.34 4.71 -1.62
N ILE A 169 8.45 3.80 -1.22
CA ILE A 169 8.84 2.41 -0.85
C ILE A 169 9.51 1.71 -2.05
N GLY A 170 8.92 1.82 -3.24
CA GLY A 170 9.49 1.25 -4.47
C GLY A 170 10.87 1.80 -4.79
N MET A 171 11.06 3.12 -4.65
CA MET A 171 12.36 3.76 -4.87
C MET A 171 13.39 3.38 -3.81
N SER A 172 13.00 3.16 -2.56
CA SER A 172 13.89 2.62 -1.52
C SER A 172 14.34 1.18 -1.81
N LEU A 173 13.49 0.36 -2.46
CA LEU A 173 13.83 -1.01 -2.88
C LEU A 173 14.65 -1.06 -4.18
N MET A 174 14.62 0.00 -4.99
CA MET A 174 15.35 0.07 -6.25
C MET A 174 16.87 -0.10 -5.98
N PRO A 175 17.61 -0.86 -6.79
CA PRO A 175 19.08 -0.87 -6.71
C PRO A 175 19.68 0.51 -7.03
N VAL A 176 20.79 0.88 -6.37
CA VAL A 176 21.35 2.24 -6.41
C VAL A 176 21.89 2.59 -7.80
N GLU A 177 22.35 1.60 -8.56
CA GLU A 177 22.84 1.75 -9.94
C GLU A 177 21.76 2.30 -10.91
N PHE A 178 20.47 2.16 -10.59
CA PHE A 178 19.38 2.69 -11.42
C PHE A 178 19.00 4.14 -11.07
N ASP A 179 19.56 4.72 -10.01
CA ASP A 179 19.20 6.07 -9.55
C ASP A 179 19.42 7.15 -10.61
N VAL A 180 20.46 6.98 -11.44
CA VAL A 180 20.80 7.92 -12.51
C VAL A 180 19.65 8.11 -13.50
N TYR A 181 18.77 7.11 -13.65
CA TYR A 181 17.62 7.11 -14.54
C TYR A 181 16.31 7.53 -13.85
N CYS A 182 16.35 7.85 -12.55
CA CYS A 182 15.17 8.10 -11.73
C CYS A 182 15.12 9.53 -11.17
N ASN A 183 15.99 10.43 -11.64
CA ASN A 183 16.11 11.79 -11.11
C ASN A 183 14.82 12.61 -11.23
N HIS A 184 14.04 12.45 -12.31
CA HIS A 184 12.73 13.09 -12.43
C HIS A 184 11.72 12.55 -11.41
N ILE A 185 11.77 11.26 -11.09
CA ILE A 185 10.92 10.64 -10.07
C ILE A 185 11.25 11.20 -8.69
N TYR A 186 12.54 11.31 -8.35
CA TYR A 186 12.99 11.90 -7.09
C TYR A 186 12.57 13.37 -6.96
N LYS A 187 12.74 14.17 -8.02
CA LYS A 187 12.26 15.56 -8.06
C LYS A 187 10.76 15.65 -7.82
N TRP A 188 9.97 14.82 -8.51
CA TRP A 188 8.52 14.80 -8.36
C TRP A 188 8.06 14.40 -6.95
N LEU A 189 8.68 13.37 -6.36
CA LEU A 189 8.42 12.96 -4.98
C LEU A 189 8.62 14.11 -3.98
N LEU A 190 9.62 14.97 -4.21
CA LEU A 190 9.95 16.11 -3.35
C LEU A 190 9.22 17.41 -3.73
N SER A 191 8.54 17.44 -4.86
CA SER A 191 7.82 18.60 -5.36
C SER A 191 6.35 18.58 -4.96
N ALA A 192 5.73 19.76 -4.99
CA ALA A 192 4.28 19.91 -4.97
C ALA A 192 3.64 19.64 -6.35
N GLU A 193 4.43 19.28 -7.38
CA GLU A 193 3.91 18.98 -8.70
C GLU A 193 3.23 17.61 -8.73
N ASP A 194 2.20 17.50 -9.58
CA ASP A 194 1.35 16.32 -9.68
C ASP A 194 1.45 15.62 -11.04
N ASN A 195 2.12 16.25 -12.03
CA ASN A 195 2.25 15.72 -13.39
C ASN A 195 3.52 14.88 -13.57
N ILE A 196 3.34 13.57 -13.78
CA ILE A 196 4.33 12.65 -14.37
C ILE A 196 3.56 11.64 -15.23
N ASP A 197 4.24 11.06 -16.24
CA ASP A 197 3.74 9.88 -16.97
C ASP A 197 3.81 8.64 -16.07
N PHE A 198 2.73 8.37 -15.33
CA PHE A 198 2.59 7.18 -14.51
C PHE A 198 1.20 6.56 -14.60
N ILE A 199 1.12 5.26 -14.32
CA ILE A 199 -0.17 4.60 -14.16
C ILE A 199 -0.71 4.98 -12.80
N ASN A 200 -1.70 5.86 -12.80
CA ASN A 200 -2.34 6.40 -11.61
C ASN A 200 -3.37 5.45 -10.97
N TYR A 201 -3.28 4.15 -11.22
CA TYR A 201 -4.12 3.12 -10.63
C TYR A 201 -3.27 2.13 -9.82
N GLY A 202 -3.74 1.79 -8.63
CA GLY A 202 -3.29 0.62 -7.89
C GLY A 202 -4.37 -0.45 -7.83
N PHE A 203 -3.97 -1.67 -7.51
CA PHE A 203 -4.84 -2.82 -7.40
C PHE A 203 -4.73 -3.41 -6.01
N MET A 204 -5.85 -3.42 -5.29
CA MET A 204 -5.93 -3.96 -3.95
C MET A 204 -6.63 -5.32 -3.97
N THR A 205 -5.89 -6.36 -3.60
CA THR A 205 -6.40 -7.71 -3.41
C THR A 205 -6.63 -7.97 -1.93
N THR A 206 -7.87 -8.20 -1.55
CA THR A 206 -8.24 -8.62 -0.19
C THR A 206 -8.26 -10.15 -0.11
N LEU A 207 -7.54 -10.70 0.86
CA LEU A 207 -7.55 -12.13 1.19
C LEU A 207 -8.53 -12.43 2.33
N ASN A 208 -9.20 -13.58 2.23
CA ASN A 208 -10.16 -14.08 3.21
C ASN A 208 -9.55 -15.20 4.07
N GLY A 209 -9.50 -15.05 5.39
CA GLY A 209 -8.99 -16.11 6.28
C GLY A 209 -7.45 -16.18 6.42
N VAL A 210 -6.73 -15.28 5.76
CA VAL A 210 -5.28 -15.14 5.88
C VAL A 210 -4.92 -13.68 6.11
N TYR A 211 -3.93 -13.43 6.98
CA TYR A 211 -3.32 -12.11 7.14
C TYR A 211 -1.86 -12.23 7.59
N TRP A 212 -1.08 -11.17 7.36
CA TRP A 212 0.27 -10.98 7.85
C TRP A 212 0.28 -10.05 9.06
N ARG A 213 1.09 -10.41 10.07
CA ARG A 213 1.37 -9.55 11.24
C ARG A 213 2.41 -8.47 10.95
N GLU A 214 3.35 -8.76 10.06
CA GLU A 214 4.37 -7.82 9.60
C GLU A 214 4.16 -7.48 8.12
N PRO A 215 4.31 -6.21 7.72
CA PRO A 215 4.24 -5.83 6.33
C PRO A 215 5.46 -6.36 5.55
N GLY A 216 5.34 -6.43 4.23
CA GLY A 216 6.46 -6.72 3.33
C GLY A 216 6.25 -6.07 1.98
N ALA A 217 7.33 -5.79 1.27
CA ALA A 217 7.25 -5.26 -0.08
C ALA A 217 8.25 -5.94 -1.00
N ASP A 218 7.81 -6.19 -2.22
CA ASP A 218 8.59 -6.81 -3.29
C ASP A 218 8.54 -5.89 -4.51
N LEU A 219 9.71 -5.55 -5.05
CA LEU A 219 9.85 -4.77 -6.27
C LEU A 219 10.20 -5.74 -7.40
N TYR A 220 9.40 -5.70 -8.46
CA TYR A 220 9.59 -6.52 -9.65
C TYR A 220 9.92 -5.66 -10.86
N GLN A 221 10.73 -6.20 -11.76
CA GLN A 221 11.08 -5.60 -13.05
C GLN A 221 10.49 -6.43 -14.19
N ALA A 222 9.97 -5.76 -15.21
CA ALA A 222 9.51 -6.43 -16.42
C ALA A 222 10.68 -7.09 -17.16
N ASN A 223 10.51 -8.36 -17.52
CA ASN A 223 11.46 -9.14 -18.32
C ASN A 223 11.64 -8.50 -19.71
N HIS A 224 10.54 -7.99 -20.27
CA HIS A 224 10.50 -7.23 -21.51
C HIS A 224 9.50 -6.07 -21.38
N ILE A 225 9.95 -4.86 -21.67
CA ILE A 225 9.09 -3.66 -21.61
C ILE A 225 8.32 -3.49 -22.91
N TYR A 226 8.91 -3.85 -24.05
CA TYR A 226 8.29 -3.69 -25.35
C TYR A 226 8.29 -5.03 -26.08
N THR A 227 7.15 -5.35 -26.67
CA THR A 227 7.03 -6.37 -27.71
C THR A 227 6.55 -5.71 -29.01
N LYS A 228 6.32 -6.49 -30.08
CA LYS A 228 5.78 -5.95 -31.33
C LYS A 228 4.43 -5.25 -31.19
N LYS A 229 3.63 -5.59 -30.17
CA LYS A 229 2.25 -5.10 -29.99
C LYS A 229 1.96 -4.57 -28.58
N GLU A 230 2.79 -4.90 -27.61
CA GLU A 230 2.51 -4.66 -26.19
C GLU A 230 3.61 -3.82 -25.56
N ALA A 231 3.24 -3.00 -24.58
CA ALA A 231 4.14 -2.34 -23.67
C ALA A 231 3.80 -2.77 -22.24
N PHE A 232 4.81 -2.99 -21.40
CA PHE A 232 4.65 -3.34 -20.00
C PHE A 232 5.25 -2.24 -19.13
N PRO A 233 4.63 -1.91 -17.99
CA PRO A 233 5.27 -1.07 -16.99
C PRO A 233 6.64 -1.61 -16.58
N GLU A 234 7.64 -0.74 -16.48
CA GLU A 234 9.01 -1.20 -16.21
C GLU A 234 9.13 -1.87 -14.84
N TYR A 235 8.53 -1.25 -13.83
CA TYR A 235 8.61 -1.69 -12.44
C TYR A 235 7.23 -1.76 -11.80
N THR A 236 7.00 -2.80 -11.02
CA THR A 236 5.80 -2.94 -10.19
C THR A 236 6.20 -3.21 -8.75
N LEU A 237 5.59 -2.46 -7.83
CA LEU A 237 5.70 -2.66 -6.41
C LEU A 237 4.51 -3.48 -5.93
N VAL A 238 4.78 -4.54 -5.18
CA VAL A 238 3.81 -5.32 -4.45
C VAL A 238 4.02 -5.11 -2.96
N LEU A 239 3.07 -4.47 -2.30
CA LEU A 239 3.06 -4.28 -0.85
C LEU A 239 2.03 -5.22 -0.22
N ARG A 240 2.45 -6.04 0.74
CA ARG A 240 1.57 -6.89 1.56
C ARG A 240 1.52 -6.37 2.99
N PHE A 241 0.33 -6.27 3.55
CA PHE A 241 0.11 -5.91 4.96
C PHE A 241 -1.27 -6.40 5.39
N ALA A 242 -1.45 -6.77 6.66
CA ALA A 242 -2.73 -7.30 7.15
C ALA A 242 -3.25 -8.41 6.21
N ASN A 243 -4.49 -8.34 5.69
CA ASN A 243 -4.99 -9.25 4.66
C ASN A 243 -5.02 -8.63 3.25
N GLN A 244 -4.21 -7.60 3.02
CA GLN A 244 -4.21 -6.81 1.79
C GLN A 244 -2.91 -7.06 1.02
N VAL A 245 -3.04 -7.23 -0.30
CA VAL A 245 -1.94 -7.12 -1.26
C VAL A 245 -2.24 -5.93 -2.15
N PHE A 246 -1.37 -4.94 -2.11
CA PHE A 246 -1.48 -3.70 -2.86
C PHE A 246 -0.42 -3.66 -3.95
N GLN A 247 -0.84 -3.62 -5.20
CA GLN A 247 0.06 -3.56 -6.35
C GLN A 247 -0.05 -2.21 -7.03
N ILE A 248 1.09 -1.56 -7.27
CA ILE A 248 1.19 -0.37 -8.11
C ILE A 248 2.27 -0.56 -9.16
N TYR A 249 2.24 0.29 -10.18
CA TYR A 249 3.33 0.46 -11.13
C TYR A 249 4.05 1.75 -10.83
N LEU A 250 5.39 1.73 -10.86
CA LEU A 250 6.18 2.94 -10.64
C LEU A 250 6.21 3.79 -11.91
N PRO A 251 6.46 5.11 -11.79
CA PRO A 251 6.73 5.95 -12.94
C PRO A 251 7.87 5.40 -13.81
N PHE A 252 7.79 5.61 -15.12
CA PHE A 252 8.82 5.14 -16.06
C PHE A 252 10.15 5.85 -15.83
N THR A 253 11.25 5.09 -15.89
CA THR A 253 12.60 5.66 -15.80
C THR A 253 13.07 6.25 -17.13
N ASP A 254 14.10 7.09 -17.08
CA ASP A 254 14.72 7.65 -18.29
C ASP A 254 15.40 6.59 -19.17
N LEU A 255 15.78 5.43 -18.59
CA LEU A 255 16.49 4.35 -19.29
C LEU A 255 15.72 3.81 -20.50
N ARG A 256 14.39 3.88 -20.48
CA ARG A 256 13.52 3.15 -21.43
C ARG A 256 12.63 4.05 -22.27
N LYS A 257 12.79 5.38 -22.18
CA LYS A 257 11.96 6.38 -22.89
C LYS A 257 12.00 6.28 -24.42
N SER A 258 12.98 5.57 -24.99
CA SER A 258 13.22 5.48 -26.45
C SER A 258 12.59 4.28 -27.16
N GLY A 259 11.89 3.38 -26.46
CA GLY A 259 11.39 2.13 -27.06
C GLY A 259 9.91 2.13 -27.48
N HIS A 260 9.14 3.17 -27.13
CA HIS A 260 7.72 3.25 -27.45
C HIS A 260 7.51 3.44 -28.96
N LYS A 261 6.85 2.47 -29.60
CA LYS A 261 6.27 2.65 -30.93
C LYS A 261 4.86 3.23 -30.76
N PRO A 262 4.44 4.20 -31.59
CA PRO A 262 3.03 4.58 -31.64
C PRO A 262 2.19 3.32 -31.89
N HIS A 263 1.09 3.16 -31.16
CA HIS A 263 0.12 2.04 -31.20
C HIS A 263 0.39 0.77 -30.36
N SER A 264 1.37 0.75 -29.45
CA SER A 264 1.48 -0.37 -28.49
C SER A 264 0.37 -0.34 -27.44
N THR A 265 -0.21 -1.50 -27.12
CA THR A 265 -1.17 -1.65 -26.02
C THR A 265 -0.43 -1.79 -24.68
N LEU A 266 -0.75 -0.96 -23.69
CA LEU A 266 -0.22 -1.10 -22.34
C LEU A 266 -0.86 -2.30 -21.64
N MET A 267 -0.04 -3.29 -21.29
CA MET A 267 -0.44 -4.53 -20.62
C MET A 267 -0.16 -4.44 -19.12
N ILE A 268 -1.23 -4.54 -18.33
CA ILE A 268 -1.20 -4.51 -16.87
C ILE A 268 -1.31 -5.94 -16.35
N GLU A 269 -0.18 -6.48 -15.89
CA GLU A 269 -0.13 -7.82 -15.28
C GLU A 269 -0.30 -7.69 -13.77
N LEU A 270 -1.43 -8.17 -13.26
CA LEU A 270 -1.67 -8.24 -11.83
C LEU A 270 -0.96 -9.45 -11.24
N LEU A 271 -0.78 -9.44 -9.93
CA LEU A 271 -0.08 -10.45 -9.16
C LEU A 271 -1.05 -11.49 -8.54
N PRO A 272 -1.50 -12.55 -9.24
CA PRO A 272 -2.27 -13.60 -8.61
C PRO A 272 -1.41 -14.78 -8.12
N ALA A 273 -0.14 -14.91 -8.53
CA ALA A 273 0.67 -16.10 -8.19
C ALA A 273 1.08 -16.16 -6.71
N VAL A 274 1.23 -15.01 -6.04
CA VAL A 274 1.45 -14.97 -4.58
C VAL A 274 0.26 -15.58 -3.83
N VAL A 275 -0.96 -15.40 -4.33
CA VAL A 275 -2.16 -16.01 -3.73
C VAL A 275 -2.14 -17.52 -3.91
N TYR A 276 -1.57 -18.02 -5.01
CA TYR A 276 -1.45 -19.46 -5.30
C TYR A 276 -0.32 -20.14 -4.49
N ASN A 277 0.83 -19.49 -4.32
CA ASN A 277 2.02 -20.11 -3.72
C ASN A 277 2.01 -20.19 -2.19
N ILE A 278 1.31 -19.32 -1.47
CA ILE A 278 1.36 -19.34 0.00
C ILE A 278 0.50 -20.48 0.57
N PHE A 279 -0.50 -21.00 -0.16
CA PHE A 279 -1.54 -21.86 0.43
C PHE A 279 -1.95 -23.03 -0.47
N LYS A 280 -0.99 -23.88 -0.85
CA LYS A 280 -1.19 -25.10 -1.67
C LYS A 280 -2.31 -26.06 -1.19
N SER A 281 -2.92 -25.87 -0.03
CA SER A 281 -3.88 -26.82 0.58
C SER A 281 -5.32 -26.34 0.77
N ASN A 282 -5.66 -25.04 0.68
CA ASN A 282 -7.03 -24.56 0.92
C ASN A 282 -7.56 -23.66 -0.20
N GLN A 283 -8.86 -23.77 -0.52
CA GLN A 283 -9.56 -22.86 -1.44
C GLN A 283 -9.60 -21.44 -0.84
N GLN A 284 -8.66 -20.60 -1.27
CA GLN A 284 -8.59 -19.19 -0.90
C GLN A 284 -9.45 -18.35 -1.84
N THR A 285 -10.46 -17.66 -1.31
CA THR A 285 -11.20 -16.63 -2.07
C THR A 285 -10.55 -15.27 -1.89
N TYR A 286 -10.58 -14.44 -2.93
CA TYR A 286 -10.03 -13.09 -2.91
C TYR A 286 -10.87 -12.15 -3.75
N THR A 287 -10.71 -10.84 -3.53
CA THR A 287 -11.36 -9.80 -4.32
C THR A 287 -10.34 -8.76 -4.71
N ILE A 288 -10.29 -8.40 -6.01
CA ILE A 288 -9.42 -7.36 -6.54
C ILE A 288 -10.25 -6.11 -6.81
N LYS A 289 -9.82 -4.96 -6.32
CA LYS A 289 -10.43 -3.65 -6.60
C LYS A 289 -9.39 -2.66 -7.09
N PRO A 290 -9.60 -1.98 -8.23
CA PRO A 290 -8.75 -0.86 -8.63
C PRO A 290 -8.96 0.33 -7.69
N PHE A 291 -7.92 1.15 -7.53
CA PHE A 291 -7.94 2.39 -6.78
C PHE A 291 -7.24 3.48 -7.59
N GLU A 292 -7.94 4.58 -7.86
CA GLU A 292 -7.40 5.73 -8.58
C GLU A 292 -6.65 6.67 -7.63
N PHE A 293 -5.40 6.96 -7.97
CA PHE A 293 -4.48 7.77 -7.19
C PHE A 293 -4.22 9.16 -7.73
N GLY A 294 -4.63 9.47 -8.96
CA GLY A 294 -4.27 10.72 -9.63
C GLY A 294 -4.85 12.01 -9.02
N ARG A 295 -5.60 11.92 -7.91
CA ARG A 295 -6.25 13.07 -7.27
C ARG A 295 -5.34 13.69 -6.22
N ASP A 296 -4.98 14.94 -6.43
CA ASP A 296 -4.15 15.82 -5.60
C ASP A 296 -4.94 16.54 -4.49
N TYR A 297 -6.26 16.44 -4.50
CA TYR A 297 -7.14 17.02 -3.48
C TYR A 297 -7.68 15.98 -2.48
N LYS A 298 -8.17 16.47 -1.33
CA LYS A 298 -8.76 15.64 -0.29
C LYS A 298 -10.04 14.98 -0.78
N VAL A 299 -10.16 13.66 -0.59
CA VAL A 299 -11.37 12.89 -0.90
C VAL A 299 -12.03 12.35 0.37
N LEU A 300 -13.35 12.21 0.32
CA LEU A 300 -14.11 11.46 1.32
C LEU A 300 -14.37 10.06 0.77
N GLN A 301 -13.90 9.04 1.48
CA GLN A 301 -14.16 7.65 1.12
C GLN A 301 -14.88 6.93 2.25
N ASN A 302 -15.90 6.16 1.89
CA ASN A 302 -16.53 5.18 2.77
C ASN A 302 -16.12 3.79 2.32
N ARG A 303 -15.89 2.90 3.27
CA ARG A 303 -15.58 1.50 3.01
C ARG A 303 -16.40 0.60 3.91
N ARG A 304 -17.22 -0.27 3.33
CA ARG A 304 -17.87 -1.35 4.07
C ARG A 304 -16.91 -2.53 4.15
N LEU A 305 -16.73 -3.06 5.35
CA LEU A 305 -16.06 -4.33 5.59
C LEU A 305 -17.01 -5.25 6.35
N ASP A 306 -17.07 -6.50 5.91
CA ASP A 306 -17.94 -7.52 6.45
C ASP A 306 -17.09 -8.59 7.14
N PHE A 307 -17.54 -9.02 8.31
CA PHE A 307 -16.81 -9.95 9.18
C PHE A 307 -17.74 -11.01 9.70
N SER A 308 -17.27 -12.26 9.75
CA SER A 308 -17.96 -13.31 10.51
C SER A 308 -17.61 -13.17 11.99
N PHE A 309 -18.58 -13.38 12.89
CA PHE A 309 -18.37 -13.37 14.34
C PHE A 309 -18.80 -14.68 15.00
N GLY A 310 -18.12 -15.08 16.08
CA GLY A 310 -18.49 -16.25 16.89
C GLY A 310 -19.46 -15.92 18.04
N GLY A 311 -19.51 -14.66 18.45
CA GLY A 311 -20.43 -14.14 19.46
C GLY A 311 -20.34 -12.61 19.55
N ILE A 312 -21.38 -11.97 20.10
CA ILE A 312 -21.43 -10.53 20.33
C ILE A 312 -21.82 -10.31 21.79
N GLU A 313 -21.00 -9.55 22.51
CA GLU A 313 -21.29 -9.08 23.86
C GLU A 313 -21.90 -7.68 23.77
N TYR A 314 -23.10 -7.50 24.32
CA TYR A 314 -23.71 -6.19 24.48
C TYR A 314 -23.58 -5.74 25.93
N PRO A 315 -22.87 -4.64 26.23
CA PRO A 315 -23.02 -4.00 27.52
C PRO A 315 -24.44 -3.46 27.58
N LEU A 316 -25.28 -4.06 28.43
CA LEU A 316 -26.56 -3.45 28.81
C LEU A 316 -26.24 -2.19 29.63
N PRO A 317 -26.95 -1.07 29.39
CA PRO A 317 -26.74 0.18 30.11
C PRO A 317 -26.98 0.07 31.61
#